data_AF-A0A8X6Y1V6-F1
#
_entry.id   AF-A0A8X6Y1V6-F1
#
_cell.length_a   1.000
_cell.length_b   1.000
_cell.length_c   1.000
_cell.angle_alpha   90.00
_cell.angle_beta   90.00
_cell.angle_gamma   90.00
#
_symmetry.space_group_name_H-M   'P 1'
#
loop_
_entity.id
_entity.type
_entity.pdbx_description
1 polymer ?
#
loop_
_entity_poly.entity_id
_entity_poly.type
_entity_poly.pdbx_seq_one_letter_code
_entity_poly.pdbx_strand_id
1 'polypeptide(L)' 'MMASTNETLLFGWRRPTHDNGAEISHYVVQLSQQQKLVSNETLPVLPSERQNYIFIFVGLEPGECYAFQVAEKHS' A
#
# COMPACT_ATOMS: atom_id res chain seq x y z
N MET A 1 8.86 -5.92 1.89
CA MET A 1 10.05 -5.38 1.20
C MET A 1 9.83 -3.90 0.97
N MET A 2 10.83 -3.06 1.14
CA MET A 2 10.73 -1.63 0.84
C MET A 2 12.01 -1.17 0.16
N ALA A 3 11.87 -0.40 -0.90
CA ALA A 3 12.97 0.22 -1.62
C ALA A 3 12.52 1.61 -2.06
N SER A 4 13.42 2.58 -2.05
CA SER A 4 13.13 3.94 -2.51
C SER A 4 14.27 4.46 -3.39
N THR A 5 13.91 5.34 -4.31
CA THR A 5 14.84 6.24 -5.00
C THR A 5 14.55 7.69 -4.57
N ASN A 6 15.18 8.69 -5.18
CA ASN A 6 14.88 10.09 -4.90
C ASN A 6 13.42 10.46 -5.23
N GLU A 7 12.78 9.75 -6.16
CA GLU A 7 11.46 10.13 -6.69
C GLU A 7 10.43 8.98 -6.63
N THR A 8 10.81 7.84 -6.05
CA THR A 8 9.93 6.67 -5.99
C THR A 8 10.03 5.94 -4.65
N LEU A 9 8.90 5.34 -4.24
CA LEU A 9 8.81 4.44 -3.10
C LEU A 9 8.11 3.15 -3.54
N LEU A 10 8.86 2.06 -3.56
CA LEU A 10 8.37 0.70 -3.77
C LEU A 10 8.15 0.05 -2.41
N PHE A 11 6.94 -0.45 -2.17
CA PHE A 11 6.67 -1.26 -0.99
C PHE A 11 5.90 -2.52 -1.37
N GLY A 12 6.20 -3.60 -0.66
CA GLY A 12 5.50 -4.86 -0.78
C GLY A 12 5.09 -5.40 0.58
N TRP A 13 3.84 -5.83 0.67
CA TRP A 13 3.18 -6.38 1.86
C TRP A 13 2.64 -7.77 1.60
N ARG A 14 2.29 -8.46 2.67
CA ARG A 14 1.65 -9.77 2.63
C ARG A 14 0.21 -9.67 3.06
N ARG A 15 -0.66 -10.47 2.44
CA ARG A 15 -2.00 -10.72 2.96
C ARG A 15 -1.88 -11.33 4.37
N PRO A 16 -2.64 -10.86 5.36
CA PRO A 16 -2.71 -11.50 6.67
C PRO A 16 -3.23 -12.93 6.54
N THR A 17 -2.76 -13.80 7.42
CA THR A 17 -3.16 -15.22 7.42
C THR A 17 -4.51 -15.48 8.09
N HIS A 18 -5.08 -14.50 8.78
CA HIS A 18 -6.37 -14.60 9.47
C HIS A 18 -7.25 -13.42 9.09
N ASP A 19 -8.12 -13.64 8.13
CA ASP A 19 -9.14 -12.73 7.62
C ASP A 19 -10.35 -12.61 8.59
N ASN A 20 -10.25 -13.16 9.82
CA ASN A 20 -11.33 -13.26 10.82
C ASN A 20 -12.69 -13.77 10.29
N GLY A 21 -12.70 -14.47 9.15
CA GLY A 21 -13.90 -15.03 8.52
C GLY A 21 -14.53 -14.18 7.42
N ALA A 22 -13.97 -13.01 7.07
CA ALA A 22 -14.42 -12.20 5.93
C ALA A 22 -13.30 -12.05 4.90
N GLU A 23 -13.60 -12.27 3.62
CA GLU A 23 -12.58 -12.15 2.58
C GLU A 23 -12.16 -10.68 2.39
N ILE A 24 -10.85 -10.43 2.34
CA ILE A 24 -10.32 -9.11 1.97
C ILE A 24 -10.64 -8.90 0.49
N SER A 25 -11.44 -7.86 0.19
CA SER A 25 -11.84 -7.52 -1.17
C SER A 25 -10.93 -6.47 -1.80
N HIS A 26 -10.38 -5.55 -1.00
CA HIS A 26 -9.50 -4.48 -1.47
C HIS A 26 -8.42 -4.13 -0.45
N TYR A 27 -7.32 -3.57 -0.94
CA TYR A 27 -6.38 -2.81 -0.12
C TYR A 27 -6.51 -1.32 -0.43
N VAL A 28 -6.42 -0.50 0.60
CA VAL A 28 -6.28 0.95 0.48
C VAL A 28 -4.84 1.29 0.83
N VAL A 29 -4.13 1.92 -0.11
CA VAL A 29 -2.75 2.36 0.09
C VAL A 29 -2.70 3.87 0.15
N GLN A 30 -2.08 4.39 1.20
CA GLN A 30 -2.04 5.82 1.48
C GLN A 30 -0.61 6.31 1.60
N LEU A 31 -0.35 7.49 1.05
CA LEU A 31 0.90 8.21 1.23
C LEU A 31 0.59 9.57 1.84
N SER A 32 1.32 9.92 2.89
CA SER A 32 1.23 11.22 3.54
C SER A 32 2.58 11.92 3.57
N GLN A 33 2.59 13.22 3.30
CA GLN A 33 3.75 14.12 3.41
C GLN A 33 3.41 15.19 4.45
N GLN A 34 4.27 15.40 5.44
CA GLN A 34 4.04 16.41 6.49
C GLN A 34 2.63 16.30 7.12
N GLN A 35 2.20 15.07 7.41
CA GLN A 35 0.88 14.73 7.97
C GLN A 35 -0.33 15.02 7.07
N LYS A 36 -0.12 15.38 5.80
CA LYS A 36 -1.19 15.56 4.80
C LYS A 36 -1.23 14.36 3.85
N LEU A 37 -2.42 13.87 3.58
CA LEU A 37 -2.64 12.80 2.59
C LEU A 37 -2.35 13.33 1.17
N VAL A 38 -1.38 12.74 0.49
CA VAL A 38 -0.98 13.12 -0.88
C VAL A 38 -1.36 12.08 -1.92
N SER A 39 -1.61 10.82 -1.52
CA SER A 39 -2.13 9.77 -2.39
C SER A 39 -3.00 8.78 -1.59
N ASN A 40 -4.06 8.28 -2.22
CA ASN A 40 -5.02 7.34 -1.63
C ASN A 40 -5.60 6.44 -2.72
N GLU A 41 -4.99 5.28 -2.94
CA GLU A 41 -5.34 4.36 -4.03
C GLU A 41 -6.04 3.12 -3.48
N THR A 42 -7.03 2.61 -4.21
CA THR A 42 -7.74 1.37 -3.86
C THR A 42 -7.39 0.28 -4.87
N LEU A 43 -6.86 -0.83 -4.37
CA LEU A 43 -6.41 -1.97 -5.15
C LEU A 43 -7.36 -3.15 -4.95
N PRO A 44 -7.93 -3.73 -6.01
CA PRO A 44 -8.75 -4.93 -5.88
C PRO A 44 -7.90 -6.14 -5.50
N VAL A 45 -8.42 -6.95 -4.59
CA VAL A 45 -7.88 -8.29 -4.34
C VAL A 45 -8.40 -9.22 -5.42
N LEU A 46 -7.48 -9.78 -6.20
CA LEU A 46 -7.83 -10.78 -7.20
C LEU A 46 -7.99 -12.16 -6.54
N PRO A 47 -9.02 -12.94 -6.89
CA PRO A 47 -9.21 -14.30 -6.42
C PRO A 47 -8.08 -15.18 -6.95
N SER A 48 -7.01 -15.30 -6.17
CA SER A 48 -5.83 -16.11 -6.45
C SER A 48 -5.05 -16.30 -5.16
N GLU A 49 -4.21 -17.33 -5.07
CA GLU A 49 -3.31 -17.57 -3.92
C GLU A 49 -2.21 -16.50 -3.75
N ARG A 50 -2.35 -15.31 -4.35
CA ARG A 50 -1.39 -14.22 -4.20
C ARG A 50 -1.37 -13.75 -2.74
N GLN A 51 -0.36 -14.20 -2.02
CA GLN A 51 -0.08 -13.78 -0.66
C GLN A 51 0.78 -12.51 -0.59
N ASN A 52 1.38 -12.10 -1.71
CA ASN A 52 2.30 -10.97 -1.78
C ASN A 52 1.76 -9.90 -2.74
N TYR A 53 1.80 -8.65 -2.28
CA TYR A 53 1.38 -7.48 -3.03
C TYR A 53 2.53 -6.48 -3.09
N ILE A 54 2.57 -5.70 -4.16
CA ILE A 54 3.58 -4.67 -4.41
C ILE A 54 2.87 -3.44 -4.98
N PHE A 55 3.28 -2.26 -4.54
CA PHE A 55 2.85 -0.99 -5.09
C PHE A 55 4.02 0.00 -5.13
N ILE A 56 3.99 0.88 -6.12
CA ILE A 56 5.00 1.93 -6.32
C ILE A 56 4.34 3.30 -6.31
N PHE A 57 4.77 4.16 -5.39
CA PHE A 57 4.54 5.60 -5.50
C PHE A 57 5.64 6.21 -6.36
N VAL A 58 5.26 7.10 -7.26
CA VAL A 58 6.15 7.80 -8.20
C VAL A 58 5.96 9.31 -8.09
N GLY A 59 6.94 10.09 -8.54
CA GLY A 59 6.88 11.55 -8.51
C GLY A 59 7.01 12.13 -7.10
N LEU A 60 7.78 11.47 -6.24
CA LEU A 60 8.08 11.96 -4.89
C LEU A 60 9.09 13.12 -4.97
N GLU A 61 8.98 14.06 -4.05
CA GLU A 61 9.90 15.18 -3.95
C GLU A 61 11.19 14.73 -3.22
N PRO A 62 12.38 14.92 -3.81
CA PRO A 62 13.63 14.54 -3.17
C PRO A 62 13.86 15.30 -1.86
N GLY A 63 14.28 14.58 -0.81
CA GLY A 63 14.59 15.16 0.50
C GLY A 63 13.38 15.29 1.45
N GLU A 64 12.17 14.96 0.98
CA GLU A 64 10.96 15.01 1.78
C GLU A 64 10.71 13.71 2.55
N CYS A 65 10.01 13.84 3.69
CA CYS A 65 9.63 12.71 4.52
C CYS A 65 8.20 12.27 4.23
N TYR A 66 8.05 11.00 3.87
CA TYR A 66 6.76 10.38 3.58
C TYR A 66 6.43 9.27 4.58
N ALA A 67 5.16 9.18 4.96
CA ALA A 67 4.59 8.07 5.70
C ALA A 67 3.66 7.27 4.78
N PHE A 68 3.88 5.96 4.67
CA PHE A 68 3.01 5.07 3.91
C PHE A 68 2.17 4.22 4.86
N GLN A 69 0.94 3.90 4.46
CA GLN A 69 0.04 3.02 5.21
C GLN A 69 -0.73 2.12 4.25
N VAL A 70 -1.03 0.90 4.71
CA VAL A 70 -1.86 -0.07 4.00
C VAL A 70 -2.98 -0.49 4.93
N ALA A 71 -4.21 -0.41 4.44
CA ALA A 71 -5.40 -0.85 5.15
C ALA A 71 -6.18 -1.86 4.32
N GLU A 72 -6.82 -2.81 4.99
CA GLU A 72 -7.67 -3.82 4.35
C GLU A 72 -9.12 -3.39 4.37
N LYS A 73 -9.81 -3.67 3.28
CA LYS A 73 -11.24 -3.52 3.17
C LYS A 73 -11.87 -4.90 2.96
N HIS A 74 -12.75 -5.26 3.87
CA HIS A 74 -13.55 -6.48 3.81
C HIS A 74 -14.85 -6.20 3.06
N SER A 75 -15.39 -7.22 2.37
CA SER A 75 -16.70 -7.16 1.70
C SER A 75 -17.85 -7.37 2.67
#